data_AF-A0A536TFZ4-F1
#
_entry.id   AF-A0A536TFZ4-F1
#
_cell.length_a   1.000
_cell.length_b   1.000
_cell.length_c   1.000
_cell.angle_alpha   90.00
_cell.angle_beta   90.00
_cell.angle_gamma   90.00
#
_symmetry.space_group_name_H-M   'P 1'
#
loop_
_entity.id
_entity.type
_entity.pdbx_description
1 polymer ?
#
loop_
_entity_poly.entity_id
_entity_poly.type
_entity_poly.pdbx_seq_one_letter_code
_entity_poly.pdbx_strand_id
1 'polypeptide(L)'
;MIRRKCPGCGSRNVRRSKRIVSEMTWNRNFISPYRCHDCEKRFSRISKNTYYLAGIVALAIGAGLFVWSEFEILDYRYPKSEPKVTSLKTVADTTKLAQKQDPVAEYTLAQIYAQGDGVPKDDAQARKWLKLAAEHGNPEAEYEMGMALREGRDVIQDYDAALKWFIRAAETGNARAQFELGHMYRVGMGVPIDNVKAYMWFNLAASNGNADADRARITVLPLLSRADIMEAQREAHRWSDARAKPATQ
;
A
#
# COMPACT_ATOMS: atom_id res chain seq x y z
N MET A 1 37.75 2.79 2.91
CA MET A 1 36.44 3.41 3.19
C MET A 1 35.85 3.92 1.88
N ILE A 2 34.88 3.22 1.28
CA ILE A 2 34.38 3.57 -0.06
C ILE A 2 33.34 4.70 0.08
N ARG A 3 33.70 5.90 -0.38
CA ARG A 3 32.82 7.07 -0.50
C ARG A 3 31.79 6.82 -1.61
N ARG A 4 30.54 6.47 -1.27
CA ARG A 4 29.43 6.53 -2.23
C ARG A 4 28.21 7.18 -1.60
N LYS A 5 27.52 7.98 -2.42
CA LYS A 5 26.31 8.74 -2.07
C LYS A 5 25.13 7.79 -1.82
N CYS A 6 24.30 8.08 -0.84
CA CYS A 6 23.03 7.41 -0.59
C CYS A 6 22.11 7.58 -1.81
N PRO A 7 21.48 6.53 -2.33
CA PRO A 7 20.57 6.64 -3.46
C PRO A 7 19.31 7.47 -3.14
N GLY A 8 18.94 7.59 -1.86
CA GLY A 8 17.77 8.38 -1.44
C GLY A 8 18.05 9.88 -1.26
N CYS A 9 19.13 10.25 -0.56
CA CYS A 9 19.41 11.65 -0.22
C CYS A 9 20.76 12.19 -0.75
N GLY A 10 21.54 11.38 -1.46
CA GLY A 10 22.84 11.79 -1.99
C GLY A 10 23.98 11.91 -0.97
N SER A 11 23.73 11.71 0.33
CA SER A 11 24.75 11.84 1.38
C SER A 11 25.80 10.73 1.37
N ARG A 12 27.04 11.05 1.74
CA ARG A 12 28.12 10.05 1.92
C ARG A 12 28.11 9.41 3.32
N ASN A 13 27.26 9.85 4.23
CA ASN A 13 27.11 9.31 5.59
C ASN A 13 26.23 8.05 5.60
N VAL A 14 26.79 6.94 5.12
CA VAL A 14 26.15 5.62 5.13
C VAL A 14 26.95 4.66 6.02
N ARG A 15 26.28 3.99 6.97
CA ARG A 15 26.88 2.94 7.81
C ARG A 15 26.19 1.60 7.57
N ARG A 16 26.97 0.53 7.62
CA ARG A 16 26.46 -0.85 7.60
C ARG A 16 25.74 -1.11 8.92
N SER A 17 24.49 -1.58 8.88
CA SER A 17 23.73 -1.85 10.11
C SER A 17 24.34 -3.04 10.85
N LYS A 18 24.85 -2.83 12.07
CA LYS A 18 25.45 -3.91 12.90
C LYS A 18 24.40 -4.83 13.54
N ARG A 19 23.12 -4.46 13.53
CA ARG A 19 22.06 -5.11 14.34
C ARG A 19 21.49 -6.41 13.74
N ILE A 20 21.99 -6.89 12.60
CA ILE A 20 21.43 -8.05 11.88
C ILE A 20 22.50 -9.13 11.66
N VAL A 21 23.39 -9.31 12.66
CA VAL A 21 24.35 -10.43 12.64
C VAL A 21 23.92 -11.53 13.62
N SER A 22 23.17 -11.20 14.69
CA SER A 22 22.79 -12.15 15.74
C SER A 22 21.52 -12.97 15.46
N GLU A 23 20.72 -12.63 14.45
CA GLU A 23 19.49 -13.37 14.10
C GLU A 23 19.62 -14.18 12.80
N MET A 24 20.83 -14.29 12.24
CA MET A 24 21.09 -15.04 11.01
C MET A 24 21.40 -16.51 11.31
N THR A 25 20.36 -17.31 11.55
CA THR A 25 20.46 -18.77 11.41
C THR A 25 19.60 -19.27 10.25
N TRP A 26 20.30 -19.88 9.27
CA TRP A 26 19.79 -20.86 8.30
C TRP A 26 18.64 -20.46 7.36
N ASN A 27 18.88 -19.53 6.43
CA ASN A 27 18.68 -19.83 5.00
C ASN A 27 19.36 -18.77 4.11
N ARG A 28 20.08 -19.24 3.08
CA ARG A 28 20.96 -18.42 2.23
C ARG A 28 20.16 -17.49 1.33
N ASN A 29 20.10 -16.20 1.65
CA ASN A 29 20.02 -15.10 0.68
C ASN A 29 20.64 -13.82 1.27
N PHE A 30 21.82 -13.47 0.76
CA PHE A 30 22.69 -12.41 1.28
C PHE A 30 22.18 -11.02 0.89
N ILE A 31 21.43 -10.39 1.80
CA ILE A 31 21.04 -9.00 1.74
C ILE A 31 21.65 -8.30 2.95
N SER A 32 22.74 -7.55 2.76
CA SER A 32 23.34 -6.74 3.84
C SER A 32 22.69 -5.35 3.84
N PRO A 33 21.87 -4.97 4.83
CA PRO A 33 21.25 -3.67 4.86
C PRO A 33 22.20 -2.59 5.38
N TYR A 34 22.22 -1.49 4.65
CA TYR A 34 22.87 -0.24 5.01
C TYR A 34 21.83 0.75 5.51
N ARG A 35 22.24 1.64 6.42
CA ARG A 35 21.42 2.75 6.90
C ARG A 35 22.15 4.06 6.60
N CYS A 36 21.46 4.99 5.95
CA CYS A 36 21.95 6.35 5.83
C CYS A 36 21.65 7.10 7.14
N HIS A 37 22.61 7.86 7.65
CA HIS A 37 22.39 8.62 8.88
C HIS A 37 21.45 9.81 8.65
N ASP A 38 21.63 10.51 7.54
CA ASP A 38 20.95 11.78 7.28
C ASP A 38 19.49 11.63 6.87
N CYS A 39 19.10 10.49 6.27
CA CYS A 39 17.70 10.24 5.90
C CYS A 39 17.08 9.04 6.63
N GLU A 40 17.82 8.39 7.53
CA GLU A 40 17.47 7.15 8.24
C GLU A 40 17.02 5.95 7.38
N LYS A 41 16.93 6.11 6.06
CA LYS A 41 16.47 5.08 5.12
C LYS A 41 17.41 3.90 5.14
N ARG A 42 16.80 2.71 5.14
CA ARG A 42 17.49 1.42 5.00
C ARG A 42 17.45 1.00 3.54
N PHE A 43 18.57 0.51 3.03
CA PHE A 43 18.62 -0.06 1.69
C PHE A 43 19.56 -1.25 1.68
N SER A 44 19.29 -2.22 0.82
CA SER A 44 20.11 -3.41 0.67
C SER A 44 20.93 -3.39 -0.61
N ARG A 45 22.12 -3.99 -0.54
CA ARG A 45 22.93 -4.26 -1.73
C ARG A 45 22.47 -5.57 -2.36
N ILE A 46 21.97 -5.52 -3.59
CA ILE A 46 21.69 -6.71 -4.41
C ILE A 46 23.03 -7.42 -4.67
N SER A 47 23.10 -8.72 -4.39
CA SER A 47 24.31 -9.53 -4.61
C SER A 47 24.54 -9.76 -6.10
N LYS A 48 25.75 -10.20 -6.48
CA LYS A 48 26.20 -10.39 -7.86
C LYS A 48 25.36 -11.35 -8.74
N ASN A 49 24.29 -11.96 -8.23
CA ASN A 49 23.45 -12.89 -9.01
C ASN A 49 22.56 -12.23 -10.07
N THR A 50 22.22 -10.95 -9.94
CA THR A 50 21.54 -10.21 -11.02
C THR A 50 22.46 -9.96 -12.22
N TYR A 51 23.78 -9.90 -12.01
CA TYR A 51 24.75 -9.82 -13.10
C TYR A 51 24.94 -11.16 -13.83
N TYR A 52 24.66 -12.29 -13.17
CA TYR A 52 24.70 -13.61 -13.80
C TYR A 52 23.52 -13.81 -14.77
N LEU A 53 22.30 -13.43 -14.36
CA LEU A 53 21.13 -13.45 -15.24
C LEU A 53 21.26 -12.45 -16.39
N ALA A 54 21.73 -11.23 -16.13
CA ALA A 54 22.00 -10.25 -17.20
C ALA A 54 23.13 -10.70 -18.16
N GLY A 55 24.16 -11.39 -17.64
CA GLY A 55 25.25 -11.94 -18.44
C GLY A 55 24.83 -13.11 -19.33
N ILE A 56 23.97 -14.01 -18.82
CA ILE A 56 23.42 -15.14 -19.59
C ILE A 56 22.48 -14.62 -20.70
N VAL A 57 21.66 -13.61 -20.41
CA VAL A 57 20.78 -12.97 -21.42
C VAL A 57 21.61 -12.24 -22.48
N ALA A 58 22.68 -11.52 -22.10
CA ALA A 58 23.57 -10.86 -23.05
C ALA A 58 24.34 -11.85 -23.95
N LEU A 59 24.78 -13.00 -23.41
CA LEU A 59 25.42 -14.06 -24.18
C LEU A 59 24.44 -14.76 -25.14
N ALA A 60 23.19 -14.97 -24.73
CA ALA A 60 22.15 -15.55 -25.59
C ALA A 60 21.74 -14.61 -26.75
N ILE A 61 21.71 -13.29 -26.51
CA ILE A 61 21.49 -12.27 -27.56
C ILE A 61 22.69 -12.21 -28.51
N GLY A 62 23.92 -12.22 -27.97
CA GLY A 62 25.14 -12.25 -28.78
C GLY A 62 25.32 -13.53 -29.63
N ALA A 63 24.73 -14.64 -29.18
CA ALA A 63 24.72 -15.92 -29.90
C ALA A 63 23.54 -16.09 -30.87
N GLY A 64 22.66 -15.09 -31.01
CA GLY A 64 21.52 -15.13 -31.94
C GLY A 64 20.38 -16.08 -31.54
N LEU A 65 20.36 -16.54 -30.29
CA LEU A 65 19.35 -17.50 -29.80
C LEU A 65 18.03 -16.83 -29.39
N PHE A 66 17.99 -15.48 -29.28
CA PHE A 66 16.81 -14.69 -28.92
C PHE A 66 16.81 -13.33 -29.64
N VAL A 67 15.62 -12.84 -30.03
CA VAL A 67 15.41 -11.50 -30.58
C VAL A 67 15.02 -10.54 -29.45
N TRP A 68 15.61 -9.34 -29.43
CA TRP A 68 15.43 -8.31 -28.38
C TRP A 68 13.96 -7.92 -28.12
N SER A 69 13.05 -8.18 -29.06
CA SER A 69 11.62 -7.87 -28.97
C SER A 69 10.80 -8.81 -28.08
N GLU A 70 11.35 -9.96 -27.66
CA GLU A 70 10.63 -10.94 -26.83
C GLU A 70 10.89 -10.81 -25.32
N PHE A 71 11.81 -9.92 -24.92
CA PHE A 71 12.06 -9.62 -23.52
C PHE A 71 11.35 -8.30 -23.15
N GLU A 72 10.07 -8.40 -22.78
CA GLU A 72 9.43 -7.41 -21.89
C GLU A 72 10.15 -7.49 -20.53
N ILE A 73 11.36 -6.95 -20.48
CA ILE A 73 12.08 -6.73 -19.23
C ILE A 73 11.21 -5.80 -18.41
N LEU A 74 10.54 -6.38 -17.40
CA LEU A 74 10.31 -5.76 -16.11
C LEU A 74 10.06 -4.25 -16.23
N ASP A 75 8.93 -3.86 -16.83
CA ASP A 75 8.33 -2.56 -16.52
C ASP A 75 7.79 -2.71 -15.09
N TYR A 76 8.70 -2.88 -14.12
CA TYR A 76 8.44 -2.67 -12.70
C TYR A 76 8.28 -1.17 -12.55
N ARG A 77 7.17 -0.69 -13.10
CA ARG A 77 6.57 0.58 -12.79
C ARG A 77 6.16 0.39 -11.34
N TYR A 78 7.10 0.67 -10.42
CA TYR A 78 6.73 1.10 -9.08
C TYR A 78 5.59 2.11 -9.33
N PRO A 79 4.36 1.88 -8.82
CA PRO A 79 3.45 3.00 -8.69
C PRO A 79 4.31 4.04 -7.99
N LYS A 80 4.55 5.17 -8.66
CA LYS A 80 5.23 6.29 -8.01
C LYS A 80 4.49 6.43 -6.70
N SER A 81 5.17 6.18 -5.58
CA SER A 81 4.57 6.48 -4.28
C SER A 81 4.06 7.90 -4.44
N GLU A 82 2.75 8.08 -4.31
CA GLU A 82 2.16 9.40 -4.46
C GLU A 82 3.06 10.36 -3.67
N PRO A 83 3.53 11.44 -4.31
CA PRO A 83 4.40 12.36 -3.60
C PRO A 83 3.67 12.71 -2.32
N LYS A 84 4.32 12.49 -1.16
CA LYS A 84 3.79 12.99 0.11
C LYS A 84 3.33 14.41 -0.17
N VAL A 85 2.06 14.69 0.10
CA VAL A 85 1.35 15.94 -0.18
C VAL A 85 2.00 17.08 0.61
N THR A 86 3.21 17.42 0.20
CA THR A 86 4.13 18.37 0.83
C THR A 86 5.10 18.78 -0.28
N SER A 87 4.54 19.34 -1.34
CA SER A 87 5.25 20.30 -2.18
C SER A 87 4.21 21.24 -2.80
N LEU A 88 3.83 22.26 -2.02
CA LEU A 88 3.39 23.58 -2.51
C LEU A 88 2.42 23.55 -3.70
N LYS A 89 1.15 23.23 -3.43
CA LYS A 89 0.02 23.89 -4.08
C LYS A 89 -0.57 24.85 -3.04
N THR A 90 -0.87 26.08 -3.42
CA THR A 90 -1.48 27.03 -2.48
C THR A 90 -2.82 26.49 -2.00
N VAL A 91 -3.22 26.76 -0.74
CA VAL A 91 -4.56 26.41 -0.23
C VAL A 91 -5.65 26.89 -1.19
N ALA A 92 -5.42 28.03 -1.86
CA ALA A 92 -6.29 28.57 -2.90
C ALA A 92 -6.44 27.64 -4.12
N ASP A 93 -5.35 27.07 -4.63
CA ASP A 93 -5.41 26.15 -5.77
C ASP A 93 -6.08 24.82 -5.40
N THR A 94 -5.77 24.28 -4.22
CA THR A 94 -6.44 23.07 -3.70
C THR A 94 -7.93 23.32 -3.50
N THR A 95 -8.31 24.50 -2.99
CA THR A 95 -9.72 24.87 -2.82
C THR A 95 -10.45 24.96 -4.15
N LYS A 96 -9.83 25.52 -5.20
CA LYS A 96 -10.41 25.56 -6.56
C LYS A 96 -10.65 24.17 -7.13
N LEU A 97 -9.75 23.22 -6.88
CA LEU A 97 -9.91 21.83 -7.31
C LEU A 97 -10.98 21.11 -6.49
N ALA A 98 -11.00 21.30 -5.17
CA ALA A 98 -12.02 20.75 -4.29
C ALA A 98 -13.44 21.26 -4.65
N GLN A 99 -13.57 22.54 -5.05
CA GLN A 99 -14.83 23.09 -5.56
C GLN A 99 -15.31 22.43 -6.87
N LYS A 100 -14.42 21.77 -7.61
CA LYS A 100 -14.75 20.96 -8.79
C LYS A 100 -15.00 19.50 -8.44
N GLN A 101 -15.20 19.18 -7.15
CA GLN A 101 -15.43 17.83 -6.64
C GLN A 101 -14.28 16.87 -6.95
N ASP A 102 -13.04 17.37 -7.00
CA ASP A 102 -11.85 16.52 -7.10
C ASP A 102 -11.61 15.81 -5.75
N PRO A 103 -11.76 14.47 -5.67
CA PRO A 103 -11.74 13.76 -4.38
C PRO A 103 -10.37 13.84 -3.69
N VAL A 104 -9.29 13.93 -4.47
CA VAL A 104 -7.92 14.02 -3.95
C VAL A 104 -7.67 15.41 -3.36
N ALA A 105 -8.18 16.46 -4.02
CA ALA A 105 -8.09 17.83 -3.53
C ALA A 105 -8.95 18.04 -2.28
N GLU A 106 -10.15 17.46 -2.22
CA GLU A 106 -11.00 17.49 -1.02
C GLU A 106 -10.33 16.81 0.17
N TYR A 107 -9.75 15.62 -0.03
CA TYR A 107 -9.00 14.92 1.01
C TYR A 107 -7.76 15.71 1.46
N THR A 108 -7.04 16.31 0.52
CA THR A 108 -5.90 17.19 0.82
C THR A 108 -6.35 18.40 1.65
N LEU A 109 -7.48 19.02 1.31
CA LEU A 109 -8.02 20.16 2.03
C LEU A 109 -8.45 19.77 3.44
N ALA A 110 -9.01 18.56 3.61
CA ALA A 110 -9.31 18.01 4.93
C ALA A 110 -8.05 17.90 5.80
N GLN A 111 -6.94 17.39 5.23
CA GLN A 111 -5.65 17.29 5.93
C GLN A 111 -5.07 18.66 6.29
N ILE A 112 -5.17 19.63 5.38
CA ILE A 112 -4.72 21.01 5.60
C ILE A 112 -5.43 21.62 6.82
N TYR A 113 -6.77 21.55 6.88
CA TYR A 113 -7.53 22.08 8.01
C TYR A 113 -7.29 21.30 9.32
N ALA A 114 -7.06 19.98 9.25
CA ALA A 114 -6.75 19.17 10.43
C ALA A 114 -5.37 19.49 11.05
N GLN A 115 -4.38 19.82 10.20
CA GLN A 115 -3.01 20.12 10.62
C GLN A 115 -2.77 21.61 10.89
N GLY A 116 -3.59 22.49 10.28
CA GLY A 116 -3.36 23.93 10.30
C GLY A 116 -2.25 24.38 9.35
N ASP A 117 -2.08 23.68 8.23
CA ASP A 117 -0.99 23.92 7.26
C ASP A 117 -1.31 25.12 6.36
N GLY A 118 -0.92 26.32 6.79
CA GLY A 118 -1.15 27.55 6.04
C GLY A 118 -2.54 28.16 6.22
N VAL A 119 -3.39 27.55 7.05
CA VAL A 119 -4.66 28.08 7.58
C VAL A 119 -4.77 27.75 9.06
N PRO A 120 -5.57 28.48 9.86
CA PRO A 120 -5.86 28.06 11.23
C PRO A 120 -6.43 26.65 11.25
N LYS A 121 -5.99 25.84 12.21
CA LYS A 121 -6.55 24.50 12.43
C LYS A 121 -8.05 24.61 12.69
N ASP A 122 -8.84 23.83 11.94
CA ASP A 122 -10.29 23.77 12.04
C ASP A 122 -10.77 22.33 11.82
N ASP A 123 -11.02 21.63 12.92
CA ASP A 123 -11.46 20.23 12.88
C ASP A 123 -12.86 20.07 12.26
N ALA A 124 -13.71 21.10 12.30
CA ALA A 124 -15.04 21.05 11.70
C ALA A 124 -14.96 21.14 10.16
N GLN A 125 -14.12 22.04 9.63
CA GLN A 125 -13.83 22.08 8.20
C GLN A 125 -13.13 20.81 7.72
N ALA A 126 -12.17 20.30 8.49
CA ALA A 126 -11.49 19.06 8.16
C ALA A 126 -12.47 17.89 7.99
N ARG A 127 -13.38 17.69 8.95
CA ARG A 127 -14.43 16.65 8.86
C ARG A 127 -15.36 16.85 7.66
N LYS A 128 -15.75 18.10 7.38
CA LYS A 128 -16.63 18.40 6.24
C LYS A 128 -15.99 18.00 4.91
N TRP A 129 -14.73 18.38 4.70
CA TRP A 129 -13.99 18.03 3.48
C TRP A 129 -13.67 16.55 3.39
N LEU A 130 -13.37 15.89 4.51
CA LEU A 130 -13.15 14.45 4.56
C LEU A 130 -14.41 13.69 4.11
N LYS A 131 -15.58 14.10 4.60
CA LYS A 131 -16.86 13.50 4.21
C LYS A 131 -17.12 13.65 2.71
N LEU A 132 -16.92 14.85 2.15
CA LEU A 132 -17.08 15.10 0.72
C LEU A 132 -16.12 14.22 -0.11
N ALA A 133 -14.85 14.15 0.29
CA ALA A 133 -13.85 13.32 -0.38
C ALA A 133 -14.26 11.84 -0.39
N ALA A 134 -14.79 11.32 0.73
CA ALA A 134 -15.30 9.96 0.81
C ALA A 134 -16.54 9.75 -0.07
N GLU A 135 -17.46 10.71 -0.08
CA GLU A 135 -18.66 10.68 -0.94
C GLU A 135 -18.29 10.67 -2.43
N HIS A 136 -17.25 11.41 -2.83
CA HIS A 136 -16.75 11.45 -4.20
C HIS A 136 -15.69 10.36 -4.51
N GLY A 137 -15.49 9.38 -3.63
CA GLY A 137 -14.71 8.17 -3.93
C GLY A 137 -13.20 8.28 -3.72
N ASN A 138 -12.74 9.18 -2.85
CA ASN A 138 -11.35 9.16 -2.40
C ASN A 138 -11.11 7.95 -1.47
N PRO A 139 -10.23 6.99 -1.84
CA PRO A 139 -10.07 5.74 -1.08
C PRO A 139 -9.57 5.93 0.35
N GLU A 140 -8.69 6.91 0.56
CA GLU A 140 -8.17 7.28 1.87
C GLU A 140 -9.28 7.86 2.76
N ALA A 141 -10.11 8.76 2.21
CA ALA A 141 -11.23 9.33 2.94
C ALA A 141 -12.29 8.26 3.27
N GLU A 142 -12.61 7.37 2.33
CA GLU A 142 -13.51 6.23 2.56
C GLU A 142 -12.99 5.32 3.68
N TYR A 143 -11.67 5.04 3.69
CA TYR A 143 -11.03 4.30 4.78
C TYR A 143 -11.17 5.04 6.13
N GLU A 144 -10.89 6.34 6.19
CA GLU A 144 -11.03 7.11 7.43
C GLU A 144 -12.48 7.16 7.94
N MET A 145 -13.47 7.23 7.03
CA MET A 145 -14.89 7.12 7.38
C MET A 145 -15.23 5.75 7.99
N GLY A 146 -14.72 4.66 7.39
CA GLY A 146 -14.86 3.32 7.96
C GLY A 146 -14.23 3.20 9.34
N MET A 147 -13.05 3.77 9.54
CA MET A 147 -12.36 3.78 10.84
C MET A 147 -13.12 4.57 11.91
N ALA A 148 -13.68 5.73 11.56
CA ALA A 148 -14.49 6.52 12.49
C ALA A 148 -15.71 5.75 13.01
N LEU A 149 -16.43 5.06 12.12
CA LEU A 149 -17.57 4.20 12.46
C LEU A 149 -17.16 2.94 13.23
N ARG A 150 -16.03 2.33 12.89
CA ARG A 150 -15.50 1.15 13.59
C ARG A 150 -15.09 1.48 15.03
N GLU A 151 -14.53 2.66 15.27
CA GLU A 151 -14.01 3.08 16.58
C GLU A 151 -14.99 3.90 17.40
N GLY A 152 -16.09 4.37 16.80
CA GLY A 152 -17.02 5.30 17.43
C GLY A 152 -16.40 6.68 17.69
N ARG A 153 -15.43 7.09 16.87
CA ARG A 153 -14.80 8.42 16.99
C ARG A 153 -15.73 9.45 16.36
N ASP A 154 -16.26 10.35 17.18
CA ASP A 154 -17.16 11.45 16.78
C ASP A 154 -18.50 11.01 16.13
N VAL A 155 -18.74 9.71 16.01
CA VAL A 155 -19.97 9.07 15.50
C VAL A 155 -20.33 7.87 16.37
N ILE A 156 -21.59 7.45 16.34
CA ILE A 156 -22.02 6.20 16.97
C ILE A 156 -21.29 5.04 16.27
N GLN A 157 -20.71 4.14 17.07
CA GLN A 157 -20.03 2.96 16.54
C GLN A 157 -21.01 2.09 15.75
N ASP A 158 -20.65 1.76 14.52
CA ASP A 158 -21.47 0.96 13.61
C ASP A 158 -20.56 0.13 12.70
N TYR A 159 -20.42 -1.16 13.02
CA TYR A 159 -19.57 -2.07 12.27
C TYR A 159 -20.12 -2.38 10.88
N ASP A 160 -21.44 -2.40 10.70
CA ASP A 160 -22.06 -2.72 9.41
C ASP A 160 -21.87 -1.55 8.44
N ALA A 161 -22.00 -0.32 8.93
CA ALA A 161 -21.68 0.88 8.16
C ALA A 161 -20.17 0.98 7.87
N ALA A 162 -19.31 0.67 8.85
CA ALA A 162 -17.86 0.65 8.65
C ALA A 162 -17.45 -0.34 7.56
N LEU A 163 -18.04 -1.55 7.55
CA LEU A 163 -17.79 -2.57 6.54
C LEU A 163 -18.07 -2.04 5.13
N LYS A 164 -19.20 -1.34 4.92
CA LYS A 164 -19.57 -0.78 3.61
C LYS A 164 -18.54 0.23 3.11
N TRP A 165 -18.04 1.10 3.99
CA TRP A 165 -16.99 2.06 3.64
C TRP A 165 -15.67 1.37 3.32
N PHE A 166 -15.28 0.35 4.10
CA PHE A 166 -14.07 -0.41 3.81
C PHE A 166 -14.17 -1.18 2.50
N ILE A 167 -15.33 -1.73 2.13
CA ILE A 167 -15.55 -2.39 0.83
C ILE A 167 -15.30 -1.41 -0.31
N ARG A 168 -15.90 -0.22 -0.26
CA ARG A 168 -15.69 0.83 -1.29
C ARG A 168 -14.21 1.22 -1.44
N ALA A 169 -13.53 1.46 -0.31
CA ALA A 169 -12.10 1.76 -0.34
C ALA A 169 -11.26 0.57 -0.84
N ALA A 170 -11.67 -0.66 -0.53
CA ALA A 170 -10.98 -1.86 -0.96
C ALA A 170 -11.15 -2.14 -2.47
N GLU A 171 -12.30 -1.79 -3.06
CA GLU A 171 -12.60 -1.88 -4.51
C GLU A 171 -11.60 -1.06 -5.33
N THR A 172 -11.24 0.13 -4.84
CA THR A 172 -10.26 1.02 -5.48
C THR A 172 -8.80 0.62 -5.19
N GLY A 173 -8.59 -0.43 -4.38
CA GLY A 173 -7.26 -0.97 -4.09
C GLY A 173 -6.61 -0.49 -2.80
N ASN A 174 -7.35 0.20 -1.91
CA ASN A 174 -6.79 0.68 -0.66
C ASN A 174 -6.35 -0.51 0.23
N ALA A 175 -5.04 -0.68 0.38
CA ALA A 175 -4.45 -1.81 1.09
C ALA A 175 -4.71 -1.79 2.61
N ARG A 176 -5.02 -0.63 3.18
CA ARG A 176 -5.41 -0.50 4.60
C ARG A 176 -6.86 -0.95 4.80
N ALA A 177 -7.77 -0.52 3.94
CA ALA A 177 -9.15 -0.98 3.96
C ALA A 177 -9.27 -2.50 3.74
N GLN A 178 -8.52 -3.06 2.78
CA GLN A 178 -8.46 -4.51 2.56
C GLN A 178 -7.96 -5.26 3.80
N PHE A 179 -6.98 -4.71 4.51
CA PHE A 179 -6.50 -5.31 5.76
C PHE A 179 -7.56 -5.27 6.87
N GLU A 180 -8.25 -4.15 7.04
CA GLU A 180 -9.35 -4.04 8.03
C GLU A 180 -10.51 -4.99 7.70
N LEU A 181 -10.88 -5.15 6.42
CA LEU A 181 -11.87 -6.16 6.01
C LEU A 181 -11.42 -7.57 6.40
N GLY A 182 -10.17 -7.92 6.13
CA GLY A 182 -9.61 -9.22 6.53
C GLY A 182 -9.71 -9.42 8.04
N HIS A 183 -9.45 -8.38 8.82
CA HIS A 183 -9.59 -8.40 10.26
C HIS A 183 -11.06 -8.58 10.70
N MET A 184 -11.99 -7.82 10.13
CA MET A 184 -13.43 -7.90 10.44
C MET A 184 -14.00 -9.30 10.19
N TYR A 185 -13.68 -9.92 9.04
CA TYR A 185 -14.10 -11.29 8.74
C TYR A 185 -13.43 -12.34 9.65
N ARG A 186 -12.19 -12.11 10.09
CA ARG A 186 -11.49 -13.03 10.99
C ARG A 186 -12.12 -13.08 12.39
N VAL A 187 -12.52 -11.93 12.92
CA VAL A 187 -13.06 -11.84 14.30
C VAL A 187 -14.58 -11.74 14.37
N GLY A 188 -15.25 -11.57 13.24
CA GLY A 188 -16.71 -11.44 13.16
C GLY A 188 -17.25 -10.08 13.61
N MET A 189 -16.55 -8.97 13.29
CA MET A 189 -17.03 -7.61 13.61
C MET A 189 -17.94 -7.10 12.50
N GLY A 190 -19.25 -6.96 12.76
CA GLY A 190 -20.25 -6.52 11.77
C GLY A 190 -20.52 -7.53 10.65
N VAL A 191 -19.90 -8.70 10.71
CA VAL A 191 -20.07 -9.80 9.76
C VAL A 191 -19.90 -11.13 10.48
N PRO A 192 -20.49 -12.24 10.00
CA PRO A 192 -20.13 -13.57 10.46
C PRO A 192 -18.65 -13.86 10.25
N ILE A 193 -18.06 -14.68 11.12
CA ILE A 193 -16.67 -15.14 10.95
C ILE A 193 -16.55 -15.93 9.65
N ASP A 194 -15.61 -15.51 8.80
CA ASP A 194 -15.31 -16.14 7.52
C ASP A 194 -13.80 -16.08 7.27
N ASN A 195 -13.10 -17.18 7.61
CA ASN A 195 -11.65 -17.24 7.46
C ASN A 195 -11.21 -17.29 5.99
N VAL A 196 -12.09 -17.72 5.07
CA VAL A 196 -11.81 -17.76 3.63
C VAL A 196 -11.73 -16.32 3.10
N LYS A 197 -12.74 -15.50 3.42
CA LYS A 197 -12.73 -14.07 3.10
C LYS A 197 -11.63 -13.32 3.82
N ALA A 198 -11.35 -13.66 5.08
CA ALA A 198 -10.24 -13.07 5.81
C ALA A 198 -8.90 -13.29 5.08
N TYR A 199 -8.63 -14.54 4.69
CA TYR A 199 -7.42 -14.88 3.93
C TYR A 199 -7.36 -14.19 2.57
N MET A 200 -8.48 -14.15 1.84
CA MET A 200 -8.60 -13.43 0.57
C MET A 200 -8.23 -11.95 0.73
N TRP A 201 -8.83 -11.26 1.68
CA TRP A 201 -8.60 -9.83 1.92
C TRP A 201 -7.18 -9.54 2.37
N PHE A 202 -6.60 -10.37 3.25
CA PHE A 202 -5.18 -10.23 3.61
C PHE A 202 -4.24 -10.46 2.42
N ASN A 203 -4.57 -11.38 1.52
CA ASN A 203 -3.78 -11.62 0.31
C ASN A 203 -3.82 -10.41 -0.65
N LEU A 204 -4.99 -9.79 -0.82
CA LEU A 204 -5.16 -8.56 -1.60
C LEU A 204 -4.39 -7.39 -0.97
N ALA A 205 -4.52 -7.21 0.35
CA ALA A 205 -3.82 -6.16 1.08
C ALA A 205 -2.29 -6.30 0.96
N ALA A 206 -1.76 -7.52 1.09
CA ALA A 206 -0.33 -7.79 0.92
C ALA A 206 0.13 -7.45 -0.51
N SER A 207 -0.64 -7.85 -1.52
CA SER A 207 -0.38 -7.57 -2.93
C SER A 207 -0.40 -6.07 -3.26
N ASN A 208 -1.22 -5.29 -2.54
CA ASN A 208 -1.28 -3.84 -2.66
C ASN A 208 -0.34 -3.10 -1.68
N GLY A 209 0.62 -3.81 -1.05
CA GLY A 209 1.73 -3.20 -0.31
C GLY A 209 1.55 -3.06 1.20
N ASN A 210 0.53 -3.68 1.80
CA ASN A 210 0.39 -3.73 3.25
C ASN A 210 1.30 -4.83 3.85
N ALA A 211 2.40 -4.42 4.48
CA ALA A 211 3.38 -5.34 5.07
C ALA A 211 2.85 -6.15 6.27
N ASP A 212 1.81 -5.67 6.94
CA ASP A 212 1.21 -6.36 8.09
C ASP A 212 0.25 -7.47 7.64
N ALA A 213 -0.26 -7.37 6.41
CA ALA A 213 -1.22 -8.31 5.86
C ALA A 213 -0.65 -9.73 5.70
N ASP A 214 0.63 -9.88 5.35
CA ASP A 214 1.26 -11.22 5.28
C ASP A 214 1.27 -11.92 6.64
N ARG A 215 1.53 -11.18 7.72
CA ARG A 215 1.49 -11.74 9.08
C ARG A 215 0.08 -12.15 9.43
N ALA A 216 -0.91 -11.30 9.18
CA ALA A 216 -2.31 -11.61 9.44
C ALA A 216 -2.80 -12.80 8.62
N ARG A 217 -2.39 -12.91 7.34
CA ARG A 217 -2.67 -14.05 6.47
C ARG A 217 -2.16 -15.37 7.05
N ILE A 218 -0.97 -15.38 7.64
CA ILE A 218 -0.41 -16.58 8.29
C ILE A 218 -1.25 -17.01 9.50
N THR A 219 -1.83 -16.06 10.25
CA THR A 219 -2.64 -16.41 11.44
C THR A 219 -3.90 -17.20 11.12
N VAL A 220 -4.46 -17.05 9.92
CA VAL A 220 -5.68 -17.75 9.52
C VAL A 220 -5.41 -19.05 8.74
N LEU A 221 -4.18 -19.28 8.26
CA LEU A 221 -3.80 -20.49 7.51
C LEU A 221 -4.14 -21.81 8.21
N PRO A 222 -3.89 -21.99 9.53
CA PRO A 222 -4.21 -23.24 10.22
C PRO A 222 -5.72 -23.53 10.31
N LEU A 223 -6.56 -22.53 10.05
CA LEU A 223 -8.02 -22.64 10.11
C LEU A 223 -8.65 -23.00 8.76
N LEU A 224 -7.82 -23.20 7.72
CA LEU A 224 -8.26 -23.35 6.34
C LEU A 224 -7.83 -24.69 5.76
N SER A 225 -8.74 -25.29 5.00
CA SER A 225 -8.42 -26.41 4.13
C SER A 225 -7.70 -25.93 2.87
N ARG A 226 -7.10 -26.88 2.13
CA ARG A 226 -6.55 -26.59 0.80
C ARG A 226 -7.61 -26.05 -0.16
N ALA A 227 -8.84 -26.58 -0.08
CA ALA A 227 -9.93 -26.13 -0.94
C ALA A 227 -10.30 -24.67 -0.64
N ASP A 228 -10.34 -24.31 0.64
CA ASP A 228 -10.66 -22.97 1.12
C ASP A 228 -9.60 -21.95 0.64
N ILE A 229 -8.32 -22.29 0.71
CA ILE A 229 -7.23 -21.42 0.21
C ILE A 229 -7.39 -21.20 -1.30
N MET A 230 -7.69 -22.26 -2.05
CA MET A 230 -7.92 -22.15 -3.50
C MET A 230 -9.15 -21.30 -3.82
N GLU A 231 -10.20 -21.39 -3.00
CA GLU A 231 -11.38 -20.54 -3.12
C GLU A 231 -11.06 -19.07 -2.87
N ALA A 232 -10.41 -18.77 -1.74
CA ALA A 232 -9.98 -17.43 -1.40
C ALA A 232 -9.09 -16.81 -2.49
N GLN A 233 -8.18 -17.58 -3.08
CA GLN A 233 -7.35 -17.13 -4.20
C GLN A 233 -8.17 -16.82 -5.45
N ARG A 234 -9.11 -17.69 -5.83
CA ARG A 234 -10.01 -17.43 -6.97
C ARG A 234 -10.84 -16.17 -6.77
N GLU A 235 -11.35 -15.97 -5.56
CA GLU A 235 -12.14 -14.77 -5.24
C GLU A 235 -11.27 -13.51 -5.25
N ALA A 236 -10.05 -13.55 -4.71
CA ALA A 236 -9.09 -12.44 -4.79
C ALA A 236 -8.75 -12.07 -6.25
N HIS A 237 -8.58 -13.07 -7.12
CA HIS A 237 -8.39 -12.82 -8.56
C HIS A 237 -9.59 -12.12 -9.19
N ARG A 238 -10.83 -12.57 -8.91
CA ARG A 238 -12.05 -11.90 -9.41
C ARG A 238 -12.13 -10.45 -8.98
N TRP A 239 -11.82 -10.17 -7.72
CA TRP A 239 -11.75 -8.81 -7.17
C TRP A 239 -10.70 -7.95 -7.89
N SER A 240 -9.53 -8.53 -8.17
CA SER A 240 -8.45 -7.84 -8.86
C SER A 240 -8.79 -7.56 -10.33
N ASP A 241 -9.43 -8.50 -11.01
CA ASP A 241 -9.88 -8.39 -12.40
C ASP A 241 -11.04 -7.39 -12.55
N ALA A 242 -11.99 -7.40 -11.61
CA ALA A 242 -13.08 -6.42 -11.56
C ALA A 242 -12.55 -5.00 -11.43
N ARG A 243 -11.51 -4.78 -10.62
CA ARG A 243 -10.80 -3.50 -10.50
C ARG A 243 -10.04 -3.11 -11.77
N ALA A 244 -9.47 -4.08 -12.49
CA ALA A 244 -8.66 -3.82 -13.67
C ALA A 244 -9.50 -3.44 -14.92
N LYS A 245 -10.78 -3.81 -14.94
CA LYS A 245 -11.69 -3.40 -16.01
C LYS A 245 -12.11 -1.94 -15.77
N PRO A 246 -11.79 -0.99 -16.68
CA PRO A 246 -12.37 0.34 -16.58
C PRO A 246 -13.89 0.19 -16.66
N ALA A 247 -14.61 0.94 -15.82
CA ALA A 247 -16.06 1.03 -15.90
C ALA A 247 -16.41 1.58 -17.29
N THR A 248 -16.77 0.69 -18.22
CA THR A 248 -17.34 1.07 -19.50
C THR A 248 -18.65 1.80 -19.21
N GLN A 249 -18.66 3.11 -19.51
CA GLN A 249 -19.86 3.95 -19.52
C GLN A 249 -20.79 3.55 -20.66
#